data_AF-A0A4Y7Q7Q1-F1
#
_entry.id   AF-A0A4Y7Q7Q1-F1
#
_cell.length_a   1.000
_cell.length_b   1.000
_cell.length_c   1.000
_cell.angle_alpha   90.00
_cell.angle_beta   90.00
_cell.angle_gamma   90.00
#
_symmetry.space_group_name_H-M   'P 1'
#
loop_
_entity.id
_entity.type
_entity.pdbx_description
1 polymer ?
#
loop_
_entity_poly.entity_id
_entity_poly.type
_entity_poly.pdbx_seq_one_letter_code
_entity_poly.pdbx_strand_id
1 'polypeptide(L)'
;MLYKGDVAVASVQGQVMVVQAAKSYSKRDQALDVYIYQPFGSRVFISPQTPLARISPRDIFTIFTASDGFRPTDLGMLELTQHAYAEFVELSSYNQHKIDAMWNQLKAKTIRL
;
A
#
# COMPACT_ATOMS: atom_id res chain seq x y z
N MET A 1 -10.44 -7.59 9.60
CA MET A 1 -9.51 -8.64 10.05
C MET A 1 -8.68 -8.96 8.82
N LEU A 2 -7.35 -9.05 8.95
CA LEU A 2 -6.46 -9.24 7.81
C LEU A 2 -5.79 -10.59 7.99
N TYR A 3 -5.97 -11.52 7.06
CA TYR A 3 -5.43 -12.86 7.16
C TYR A 3 -4.05 -12.94 6.52
N LYS A 4 -3.25 -13.94 6.93
CA LYS A 4 -1.96 -14.21 6.29
C LYS A 4 -2.15 -14.39 4.78
N GLY A 5 -1.38 -13.64 3.99
CA GLY A 5 -1.44 -13.70 2.52
C GLY A 5 -2.43 -12.73 1.89
N ASP A 6 -3.32 -12.10 2.67
CA ASP A 6 -4.19 -11.04 2.16
C ASP A 6 -3.35 -9.89 1.62
N VAL A 7 -3.78 -9.36 0.48
CA VAL A 7 -3.15 -8.21 -0.18
C VAL A 7 -3.99 -6.97 0.09
N ALA A 8 -3.33 -5.86 0.37
CA ALA A 8 -3.98 -4.60 0.67
C ALA A 8 -3.22 -3.43 0.02
N VAL A 9 -3.86 -2.27 -0.05
CA VAL A 9 -3.20 -1.00 -0.30
C VAL A 9 -3.07 -0.27 1.02
N ALA A 10 -1.87 0.18 1.35
CA ALA A 10 -1.59 0.87 2.60
C ALA A 10 -0.60 2.01 2.42
N SER A 11 -0.59 2.95 3.38
CA SER A 11 0.50 3.90 3.52
C SER A 11 1.67 3.25 4.25
N VAL A 12 2.82 3.19 3.59
CA VAL A 12 4.08 2.73 4.16
C VAL A 12 5.06 3.89 4.09
N GLN A 13 5.50 4.40 5.24
CA GLN A 13 6.42 5.55 5.31
C GLN A 13 5.92 6.77 4.51
N GLY A 14 4.60 6.99 4.45
CA GLY A 14 3.96 8.09 3.72
C GLY A 14 3.69 7.80 2.25
N GLN A 15 4.13 6.67 1.70
CA GLN A 15 3.90 6.26 0.31
C GLN A 15 2.75 5.26 0.23
N VAL A 16 1.89 5.39 -0.79
CA VAL A 16 0.83 4.41 -1.06
C VAL A 16 1.46 3.20 -1.75
N MET A 17 1.37 2.03 -1.11
CA MET A 17 2.00 0.81 -1.58
C MET A 17 1.03 -0.36 -1.53
N VAL A 18 1.25 -1.32 -2.42
CA VAL A 18 0.62 -2.64 -2.31
C VAL A 18 1.41 -3.44 -1.27
N VAL A 19 0.71 -4.08 -0.34
CA VAL A 19 1.30 -4.84 0.75
C VAL A 19 0.61 -6.18 0.93
N GLN A 20 1.31 -7.15 1.51
CA GLN A 20 0.75 -8.44 1.87
C GLN A 20 0.97 -8.74 3.35
N ALA A 21 -0.06 -9.23 4.03
CA ALA A 21 0.03 -9.63 5.43
C ALA A 21 0.95 -10.84 5.63
N ALA A 22 1.97 -10.68 6.49
CA ALA A 22 2.90 -11.76 6.79
C ALA A 22 2.33 -12.84 7.74
N LYS A 23 1.31 -12.47 8.53
CA LYS A 23 0.54 -13.35 9.43
C LYS A 23 -0.90 -12.86 9.52
N SER A 24 -1.76 -13.63 10.17
CA SER A 24 -3.14 -13.21 10.43
C SER A 24 -3.19 -12.23 11.61
N TYR A 25 -3.96 -11.16 11.44
CA TYR A 25 -4.14 -10.06 12.39
C TYR A 25 -5.60 -9.86 12.74
N SER A 26 -5.84 -9.67 14.03
CA SER A 26 -7.11 -9.32 14.64
C SER A 26 -7.33 -7.81 14.68
N LYS A 27 -8.55 -7.38 15.03
CA LYS A 27 -8.87 -5.96 15.23
C LYS A 27 -8.16 -5.31 16.43
N ARG A 28 -7.57 -6.12 17.31
CA ARG A 28 -6.90 -5.63 18.54
C ARG A 28 -5.40 -5.38 18.33
N ASP A 29 -4.86 -5.85 17.21
CA ASP A 29 -3.45 -5.66 16.88
C ASP A 29 -3.19 -4.18 16.57
N GLN A 30 -2.18 -3.61 17.23
CA GLN A 30 -1.82 -2.20 17.05
C GLN A 30 -0.87 -1.98 15.88
N ALA A 31 -0.22 -3.04 15.42
CA ALA A 31 0.78 -3.00 14.37
C ALA A 31 0.68 -4.25 13.50
N LEU A 32 0.89 -4.08 12.21
CA LEU A 32 0.82 -5.11 11.19
C LEU A 32 2.19 -5.20 10.52
N ASP A 33 2.78 -6.38 10.56
CA ASP A 33 3.99 -6.71 9.82
C ASP A 33 3.57 -7.18 8.39
N VAL A 34 4.04 -6.48 7.38
CA VAL A 34 3.62 -6.66 5.97
C VAL A 34 4.82 -6.75 5.03
N TYR A 35 4.68 -7.55 3.98
CA TYR A 35 5.59 -7.52 2.82
C TYR A 35 5.17 -6.38 1.90
N ILE A 36 6.14 -5.62 1.41
CA ILE A 36 5.89 -4.51 0.48
C ILE A 36 6.07 -5.00 -0.95
N TYR A 37 5.14 -4.65 -1.83
CA TYR A 37 5.27 -4.85 -3.27
C TYR A 37 5.66 -3.55 -3.97
N GLN A 38 6.71 -3.62 -4.78
CA GLN A 38 7.20 -2.52 -5.60
C GLN A 38 6.60 -2.58 -7.01
N PRO A 39 6.23 -1.44 -7.62
CA PRO A 39 5.71 -1.44 -8.99
C PRO A 39 6.74 -1.98 -10.00
N PHE A 40 6.32 -2.88 -10.87
CA PHE A 40 7.11 -3.46 -11.96
C PHE A 40 6.34 -3.36 -13.28
N GLY A 41 6.16 -2.12 -13.74
CA GLY A 41 5.34 -1.82 -14.90
C GLY A 41 3.87 -1.60 -14.56
N SER A 42 2.99 -1.77 -15.55
CA SER A 42 1.56 -1.54 -15.37
C SER A 42 0.91 -2.74 -14.70
N ARG A 43 0.25 -2.54 -13.56
CA ARG A 43 -0.51 -3.54 -12.77
C ARG A 43 0.32 -4.66 -12.14
N VAL A 44 1.56 -4.85 -12.54
CA VAL A 44 2.45 -5.87 -11.98
C VAL A 44 3.32 -5.25 -10.90
N PHE A 45 3.47 -5.97 -9.80
CA PHE A 45 4.29 -5.59 -8.67
C PHE A 45 5.18 -6.77 -8.24
N ILE A 46 6.33 -6.47 -7.67
CA ILE A 46 7.31 -7.46 -7.21
C ILE A 46 7.61 -7.27 -5.73
N SER A 47 7.66 -8.34 -4.96
CA SER A 47 8.12 -8.26 -3.57
C SER A 47 9.65 -8.32 -3.55
N PRO A 48 10.35 -7.38 -2.89
CA PRO A 48 11.74 -7.60 -2.53
C PRO A 48 11.82 -8.73 -1.49
N GLN A 49 12.87 -9.54 -1.58
CA GLN A 49 13.16 -10.65 -0.66
C GLN A 49 13.65 -10.16 0.73
N THR A 50 13.34 -8.91 1.12
CA THR A 50 13.93 -8.14 2.23
C THR A 50 12.93 -7.13 2.84
N PRO A 51 13.17 -6.67 4.09
CA PRO A 51 12.42 -7.07 5.28
C PRO A 51 10.98 -6.52 5.36
N LEU A 52 10.15 -7.17 6.19
CA LEU A 52 8.78 -6.72 6.50
C LEU A 52 8.77 -5.27 7.00
N ALA A 53 7.82 -4.48 6.51
CA ALA A 53 7.48 -3.21 7.12
C ALA A 53 6.44 -3.39 8.22
N ARG A 54 6.52 -2.54 9.23
CA ARG A 54 5.52 -2.46 10.30
C ARG A 54 4.66 -1.21 10.09
N ILE A 55 3.36 -1.40 9.90
CA ILE A 55 2.37 -0.33 9.68
C ILE A 55 1.27 -0.36 10.74
N SER A 56 0.55 0.74 10.89
CA SER A 56 -0.68 0.77 11.69
C SER A 56 -1.85 0.18 10.90
N PRO A 57 -2.83 -0.49 11.54
CA PRO A 57 -4.08 -0.85 10.89
C PRO A 57 -4.82 0.35 10.27
N ARG A 58 -4.58 1.57 10.79
CA ARG A 58 -5.16 2.81 10.25
C ARG A 58 -4.55 3.24 8.92
N ASP A 59 -3.37 2.71 8.58
CA ASP A 59 -2.68 3.03 7.34
C ASP A 59 -3.17 2.18 6.17
N ILE A 60 -4.05 1.20 6.40
CA ILE A 60 -4.69 0.42 5.35
C ILE A 60 -5.82 1.22 4.72
N PHE A 61 -5.78 1.40 3.40
CA PHE A 61 -6.82 2.06 2.63
C PHE A 61 -7.87 1.08 2.11
N THR A 62 -7.44 -0.05 1.56
CA THR A 62 -8.33 -1.08 1.02
C THR A 62 -7.68 -2.46 1.14
N ILE A 63 -8.50 -3.51 1.24
CA ILE A 63 -8.05 -4.90 1.30
C ILE A 63 -8.64 -5.61 0.08
N PHE A 64 -7.77 -6.21 -0.72
CA PHE A 64 -8.17 -6.97 -1.90
C PHE A 64 -8.51 -8.41 -1.51
N THR A 65 -9.70 -8.85 -1.88
CA THR A 65 -10.09 -10.26 -1.78
C THR A 65 -9.44 -11.07 -2.92
N ALA A 66 -9.07 -12.32 -2.63
CA ALA A 66 -8.39 -13.19 -3.59
C ALA A 66 -9.22 -13.50 -4.86
N SER A 67 -10.55 -13.30 -4.82
CA SER A 67 -11.43 -13.50 -5.98
C SER A 67 -11.39 -12.36 -6.99
N ASP A 68 -11.12 -11.12 -6.56
CA ASP A 68 -11.44 -9.93 -7.36
C ASP A 68 -10.29 -8.93 -7.51
N GLY A 69 -9.26 -9.00 -6.66
CA GLY A 69 -8.25 -7.93 -6.59
C GLY A 69 -6.91 -8.24 -7.25
N PHE A 70 -6.45 -9.49 -7.23
CA PHE A 70 -5.09 -9.81 -7.65
C PHE A 70 -4.91 -11.26 -8.12
N ARG A 71 -3.83 -11.48 -8.86
CA ARG A 71 -3.35 -12.78 -9.32
C ARG A 71 -1.90 -12.93 -8.86
N PRO A 72 -1.60 -13.87 -7.95
CA PRO A 72 -0.21 -14.20 -7.65
C PRO A 72 0.42 -14.87 -8.88
N THR A 73 1.68 -14.53 -9.15
CA THR A 73 2.49 -15.14 -10.21
C THR A 73 3.64 -15.92 -9.56
N ASP A 74 4.05 -17.03 -10.17
CA ASP A 74 5.00 -18.01 -9.61
C ASP A 74 6.38 -17.46 -9.21
N LEU A 75 6.72 -16.23 -9.61
CA LEU A 75 8.03 -15.60 -9.41
C LEU A 75 8.03 -14.52 -8.31
N GLY A 76 7.12 -14.60 -7.33
CA GLY A 76 7.01 -13.57 -6.28
C GLY A 76 6.48 -12.24 -6.80
N MET A 77 5.81 -12.28 -7.95
CA MET A 77 5.13 -11.14 -8.54
C MET A 77 3.63 -11.21 -8.23
N LEU A 78 3.00 -10.05 -8.28
CA LEU A 78 1.60 -9.86 -8.03
C LEU A 78 1.04 -9.00 -9.14
N GLU A 79 0.07 -9.51 -9.88
CA GLU A 79 -0.66 -8.72 -10.86
C GLU A 79 -2.00 -8.29 -10.25
N LEU A 80 -2.26 -6.98 -10.17
CA LEU A 80 -3.58 -6.47 -9.82
C LEU A 80 -4.54 -6.58 -11.00
N THR A 81 -5.81 -6.84 -10.72
CA THR A 81 -6.86 -6.73 -11.75
C THR A 81 -6.97 -5.26 -12.22
N GLN A 82 -7.56 -5.06 -13.39
CA GLN A 82 -7.76 -3.70 -13.92
C GLN A 82 -8.49 -2.78 -12.92
N HIS A 83 -9.51 -3.32 -12.23
CA HIS A 83 -10.27 -2.59 -11.23
C HIS A 83 -9.42 -2.23 -10.01
N ALA A 84 -8.73 -3.22 -9.42
CA ALA A 84 -7.87 -3.00 -8.25
C ALA A 84 -6.71 -2.04 -8.55
N TYR A 85 -6.15 -2.09 -9.76
CA TYR A 85 -5.13 -1.15 -10.17
C TYR A 85 -5.66 0.28 -10.33
N ALA A 86 -6.88 0.45 -10.87
CA ALA A 86 -7.52 1.77 -10.95
C ALA A 86 -7.71 2.36 -9.55
N GLU A 87 -8.23 1.57 -8.60
CA GLU A 87 -8.37 1.97 -7.20
C GLU A 87 -7.03 2.34 -6.56
N PHE A 88 -5.98 1.55 -6.80
CA PHE A 88 -4.62 1.86 -6.35
C PHE A 88 -4.12 3.21 -6.91
N VAL A 89 -4.33 3.48 -8.19
CA VAL A 89 -3.92 4.73 -8.84
C VAL A 89 -4.67 5.91 -8.23
N GLU A 90 -5.98 5.80 -8.04
CA GLU A 90 -6.80 6.85 -7.41
C GLU A 90 -6.32 7.16 -5.99
N LEU A 91 -6.10 6.13 -5.16
CA LEU A 91 -5.58 6.27 -3.80
C LEU A 91 -4.19 6.92 -3.78
N SER A 92 -3.32 6.50 -4.70
CA SER A 92 -1.97 7.04 -4.83
C SER A 92 -1.98 8.52 -5.23
N SER A 93 -2.76 8.89 -6.25
CA SER A 93 -2.91 10.27 -6.71
C SER A 93 -3.51 11.17 -5.63
N TYR A 94 -4.56 10.70 -4.93
CA TYR A 94 -5.15 11.45 -3.82
C TYR A 94 -4.14 11.74 -2.71
N ASN A 95 -3.39 10.71 -2.30
CA ASN A 95 -2.39 10.87 -1.25
C ASN A 95 -1.22 11.76 -1.69
N GLN A 96 -0.80 11.65 -2.95
CA GLN A 96 0.24 12.51 -3.51
C GLN A 96 -0.20 13.98 -3.51
N HIS A 97 -1.42 14.28 -3.97
CA HIS A 97 -1.98 15.64 -3.90
C HIS A 97 -2.04 16.19 -2.47
N LYS A 98 -2.41 15.35 -1.50
CA LYS A 98 -2.42 15.74 -0.08
C LYS A 98 -1.03 16.09 0.43
N ILE A 99 -0.02 15.28 0.11
CA ILE A 99 1.37 15.52 0.47
C ILE A 99 1.90 16.79 -0.19
N ASP A 100 1.63 16.97 -1.49
CA ASP A 100 2.03 18.15 -2.25
C ASP A 100 1.40 19.43 -1.68
N ALA A 101 0.13 19.38 -1.28
CA ALA A 101 -0.56 20.50 -0.65
C ALA A 101 0.08 20.87 0.70
N MET A 102 0.37 19.88 1.55
CA MET A 102 1.07 20.12 2.82
C MET A 102 2.46 20.72 2.60
N TRP A 103 3.21 20.20 1.62
CA TRP A 103 4.54 20.70 1.28
C TRP A 103 4.51 22.16 0.79
N ASN A 104 3.54 22.50 -0.06
CA ASN A 104 3.36 23.87 -0.55
C ASN A 104 3.00 24.85 0.56
N GLN A 105 2.15 24.44 1.52
CA GLN A 105 1.83 25.24 2.69
C GLN A 105 3.05 25.50 3.58
N LEU A 106 3.88 24.47 3.81
CA LEU A 106 5.11 24.61 4.59
C LEU A 106 6.09 25.58 3.90
N LYS A 107 6.32 25.43 2.59
CA LYS A 107 7.15 26.36 1.82
C LYS A 107 6.67 27.81 1.92
N ALA A 108 5.36 28.03 1.75
CA ALA A 108 4.78 29.36 1.85
C ALA A 108 4.94 29.99 3.24
N LYS A 109 4.98 29.18 4.30
CA LYS A 109 5.21 29.64 5.67
C LYS A 109 6.70 29.95 5.93
N THR A 110 7.61 29.13 5.41
CA THR A 110 9.06 29.32 5.56
C THR A 110 9.58 30.56 4.84
N ILE A 111 8.99 30.95 3.70
CA ILE A 111 9.39 32.14 2.92
C ILE A 111 8.88 33.45 3.56
N ARG A 112 7.95 33.38 4.53
CA ARG A 112 7.37 34.55 5.21
C ARG A 112 8.05 34.90 6.56
N LEU A 113 9.17 34.27 6.88
CA LEU A 113 10.02 34.55 8.05
C LEU A 113 11.32 35.21 7.60
#